data_AF-A0A7Y7NV60-F1
#
_entry.id   AF-A0A7Y7NV60-F1
#
_cell.length_a   1.000
_cell.length_b   1.000
_cell.length_c   1.000
_cell.angle_alpha   90.00
_cell.angle_beta   90.00
_cell.angle_gamma   90.00
#
_symmetry.space_group_name_H-M   'P 1'
#
loop_
_entity.id
_entity.type
_entity.pdbx_description
1 polymer ?
#
loop_
_entity_poly.entity_id
_entity_poly.type
_entity_poly.pdbx_seq_one_letter_code
_entity_poly.pdbx_strand_id
1 'polypeptide(L)'
;MKKNKRYINLFIILIITFLPYSISAQKIQINITYGNYTDDRVMHKFYSNERIWELKNNSLSYSIDANNLRYVDTLALTKTEIDSIIKCISEYNLTKSITKELNQDYLSKEGLSEDIIGTIDLNGKKAEIKIRSNGHHIIDEDPDGKNLDALEQLFYAIVGNHRK
;
A
#
# COMPACT_ATOMS: atom_id res chain seq x y z
N MET A 1 -7.51 11.94 56.64
CA MET A 1 -6.67 11.54 55.48
C MET A 1 -7.57 11.27 54.26
N LYS A 2 -7.76 12.27 53.38
CA LYS A 2 -8.57 12.17 52.14
C LYS A 2 -7.91 13.00 51.03
N LYS A 3 -6.79 12.52 50.48
CA LYS A 3 -6.17 13.05 49.26
C LYS A 3 -5.34 11.92 48.68
N ASN A 4 -5.88 11.12 47.76
CA ASN A 4 -5.11 10.19 46.91
C ASN A 4 -5.94 9.58 45.76
N LYS A 5 -7.28 9.62 45.80
CA LYS A 5 -8.11 9.05 44.72
C LYS A 5 -8.30 9.94 43.48
N ARG A 6 -8.08 11.27 43.58
CA ARG A 6 -8.28 12.19 42.43
C ARG A 6 -7.14 12.16 41.40
N TYR A 7 -5.91 11.88 41.84
CA TYR A 7 -4.75 11.84 40.93
C TYR A 7 -4.70 10.56 40.10
N ILE A 8 -5.19 9.43 40.65
CA ILE A 8 -5.22 8.15 39.94
C ILE A 8 -6.19 8.20 38.74
N ASN A 9 -7.35 8.85 38.88
CA ASN A 9 -8.28 9.02 37.76
C ASN A 9 -7.76 10.00 36.69
N LEU A 10 -7.01 11.04 37.07
CA LEU A 10 -6.43 11.96 36.09
C LEU A 10 -5.29 11.30 35.28
N PHE A 11 -4.51 10.42 35.91
CA PHE A 11 -3.41 9.71 35.26
C PHE A 11 -3.91 8.64 34.27
N ILE A 12 -5.01 7.95 34.59
CA ILE A 12 -5.64 6.96 33.69
C ILE A 12 -6.24 7.65 32.45
N ILE A 13 -6.81 8.85 32.60
CA ILE A 13 -7.34 9.62 31.46
C ILE A 13 -6.21 10.16 30.57
N LEU A 14 -5.04 10.50 31.13
CA LEU A 14 -3.89 10.98 30.35
C LEU A 14 -3.20 9.86 29.54
N ILE A 15 -3.26 8.61 30.01
CA ILE A 15 -2.68 7.45 29.31
C ILE A 15 -3.56 7.03 28.12
N ILE A 16 -4.87 7.27 28.18
CA ILE A 16 -5.81 6.88 27.11
C ILE A 16 -5.75 7.86 25.93
N THR A 17 -5.36 9.13 26.13
CA THR A 17 -5.24 10.12 25.04
C THR A 17 -3.91 10.08 24.29
N PHE A 18 -2.94 9.29 24.78
CA PHE A 18 -1.62 9.10 24.18
C PHE A 18 -1.36 7.67 23.73
N LEU A 19 -2.39 6.84 23.57
CA LEU A 19 -2.22 5.62 22.76
C LEU A 19 -1.86 6.09 21.36
N PRO A 20 -0.60 5.89 20.89
CA PRO A 20 -0.33 6.08 19.49
C PRO A 20 -1.29 5.11 18.79
N TYR A 21 -2.17 5.64 17.95
CA TYR A 21 -2.82 4.85 16.91
C TYR A 21 -1.66 4.21 16.15
N SER A 22 -1.29 3.00 16.58
CA SER A 22 -0.16 2.29 16.07
C SER A 22 -0.66 1.73 14.76
N ILE A 23 -0.43 2.49 13.69
CA ILE A 23 -0.59 2.01 12.35
C ILE A 23 0.47 0.92 12.20
N SER A 24 0.03 -0.33 12.31
CA SER A 24 0.84 -1.46 11.86
C SER A 24 1.33 -1.19 10.44
N ALA A 25 2.53 -1.65 10.14
CA ALA A 25 3.14 -1.42 8.84
C ALA A 25 2.20 -1.85 7.71
N GLN A 26 1.86 -0.91 6.83
CA GLN A 26 1.14 -1.18 5.59
C GLN A 26 2.17 -1.25 4.48
N LYS A 27 2.05 -2.24 3.59
CA LYS A 27 2.96 -2.42 2.48
C LYS A 27 2.17 -2.74 1.22
N ILE A 28 2.35 -1.92 0.19
CA ILE A 28 1.80 -2.15 -1.15
C ILE A 28 2.98 -2.23 -2.11
N GLN A 29 3.00 -3.26 -2.94
CA GLN A 29 4.04 -3.51 -3.92
C GLN A 29 3.39 -3.82 -5.26
N ILE A 30 3.77 -3.05 -6.27
CA ILE A 30 3.35 -3.23 -7.65
C ILE A 30 4.52 -3.76 -8.44
N ASN A 31 4.33 -4.97 -8.98
CA ASN A 31 5.31 -5.67 -9.76
C ASN A 31 4.83 -5.76 -11.20
N ILE A 32 5.73 -5.50 -12.15
CA ILE A 32 5.48 -5.77 -13.56
C ILE A 32 6.21 -7.04 -13.96
N THR A 33 5.48 -7.94 -14.60
CA THR A 33 6.01 -9.12 -15.29
C THR A 33 6.08 -8.77 -16.77
N TYR A 34 7.25 -8.89 -17.40
CA TYR A 34 7.49 -8.41 -18.78
C TYR A 34 7.98 -9.48 -19.75
N GLY A 35 7.83 -10.74 -19.38
CA GLY A 35 8.12 -11.86 -20.26
C GLY A 35 8.14 -13.18 -19.51
N ASN A 36 7.89 -14.25 -20.25
CA ASN A 36 8.08 -15.61 -19.81
C ASN A 36 8.99 -16.37 -20.78
N TYR A 37 9.81 -17.27 -20.26
CA TYR A 37 10.50 -18.27 -21.06
C TYR A 37 10.30 -19.64 -20.44
N THR A 38 10.31 -20.68 -21.26
CA THR A 38 10.12 -22.06 -20.79
C THR A 38 11.42 -22.82 -21.01
N ASP A 39 11.92 -23.43 -19.96
CA ASP A 39 13.00 -24.42 -20.02
C ASP A 39 12.51 -25.70 -19.33
N ASP A 40 12.71 -26.86 -19.94
CA ASP A 40 12.31 -28.17 -19.40
C ASP A 40 10.89 -28.25 -18.80
N ARG A 41 9.89 -27.64 -19.47
CA ARG A 41 8.47 -27.54 -19.04
C ARG A 41 8.22 -26.68 -17.80
N VAL A 42 9.23 -25.97 -17.31
CA VAL A 42 9.10 -24.98 -16.24
C VAL A 42 8.97 -23.60 -16.89
N MET A 43 7.87 -22.90 -16.60
CA MET A 43 7.71 -21.52 -17.04
C MET A 43 8.42 -20.59 -16.05
N HIS A 44 9.46 -19.92 -16.54
CA HIS A 44 10.15 -18.85 -15.85
C HIS A 44 9.50 -17.51 -16.22
N LYS A 45 9.32 -16.64 -15.24
CA LYS A 45 8.75 -15.30 -15.42
C LYS A 45 9.78 -14.26 -15.00
N PHE A 46 9.95 -13.23 -15.81
CA PHE A 46 10.77 -12.08 -15.46
C PHE A 46 9.92 -11.03 -14.76
N TYR A 47 10.30 -10.70 -13.53
CA TYR A 47 9.62 -9.73 -12.69
C TYR A 47 10.51 -8.51 -12.46
N SER A 48 9.91 -7.32 -12.43
CA SER A 48 10.49 -6.11 -11.88
C SER A 48 9.58 -5.59 -10.77
N ASN A 49 10.17 -5.21 -9.64
CA ASN A 49 9.46 -4.49 -8.59
C ASN A 49 9.49 -3.00 -8.94
N GLU A 50 8.50 -2.54 -9.68
CA GLU A 50 8.50 -1.15 -10.16
C GLU A 50 8.18 -0.16 -9.07
N ARG A 51 7.21 -0.47 -8.19
CA ARG A 51 6.76 0.46 -7.16
C ARG A 51 6.55 -0.26 -5.85
N ILE A 52 7.24 0.19 -4.81
CA ILE A 52 7.07 -0.31 -3.43
C ILE A 52 6.75 0.88 -2.55
N TRP A 53 5.66 0.77 -1.81
CA TRP A 53 5.21 1.72 -0.80
C TRP A 53 5.11 1.01 0.55
N GLU A 54 5.79 1.53 1.57
CA GLU A 54 5.73 1.00 2.93
C GLU A 54 5.46 2.14 3.91
N LEU A 55 4.24 2.15 4.48
CA LEU A 55 3.87 3.05 5.56
C LEU A 55 4.08 2.33 6.88
N LYS A 56 5.00 2.82 7.71
CA LYS A 56 5.25 2.27 9.04
C LYS A 56 5.26 3.38 10.08
N ASN A 57 4.40 3.26 11.09
CA ASN A 57 4.18 4.31 12.08
C ASN A 57 3.84 5.65 11.38
N ASN A 58 4.76 6.59 11.41
CA ASN A 58 4.63 7.92 10.83
C ASN A 58 5.63 8.12 9.69
N SER A 59 6.04 7.06 9.01
CA SER A 59 7.02 7.14 7.92
C SER A 59 6.55 6.41 6.69
N LEU A 60 6.72 7.02 5.52
CA LEU A 60 6.48 6.42 4.22
C LEU A 60 7.82 6.16 3.53
N SER A 61 8.23 4.90 3.46
CA SER A 61 9.35 4.44 2.65
C SER A 61 8.85 4.09 1.25
N TYR A 62 9.61 4.45 0.23
CA TYR A 62 9.26 4.09 -1.15
C TYR A 62 10.47 3.75 -2.01
N SER A 63 10.23 2.88 -2.99
CA SER A 63 11.15 2.57 -4.08
C SER A 63 10.36 2.58 -5.38
N ILE A 64 10.65 3.54 -6.27
CA ILE A 64 10.03 3.67 -7.59
C ILE A 64 11.13 3.52 -8.64
N ASP A 65 11.00 2.52 -9.49
CA ASP A 65 11.84 2.30 -10.66
C ASP A 65 11.12 2.85 -11.90
N ALA A 66 11.64 3.93 -12.48
CA ALA A 66 11.07 4.59 -13.63
C ALA A 66 12.16 4.77 -14.70
N ASN A 67 12.12 3.93 -15.75
CA ASN A 67 12.90 4.02 -16.99
C ASN A 67 14.30 4.66 -16.81
N ASN A 68 15.21 3.91 -16.17
CA ASN A 68 16.61 4.25 -15.89
C ASN A 68 16.86 5.17 -14.67
N LEU A 69 15.83 5.51 -13.91
CA LEU A 69 15.97 6.25 -12.65
C LEU A 69 15.26 5.51 -11.53
N ARG A 70 16.02 5.24 -10.45
CA ARG A 70 15.48 4.63 -9.24
C ARG A 70 15.38 5.68 -8.14
N TYR A 71 14.17 5.99 -7.73
CA TYR A 71 13.89 6.86 -6.59
C TYR A 71 13.68 5.99 -5.35
N VAL A 72 14.55 6.15 -4.34
CA VAL A 72 14.42 5.45 -3.06
C VAL A 72 14.57 6.47 -1.96
N ASP A 73 13.60 6.53 -1.05
CA ASP A 73 13.64 7.45 0.09
C ASP A 73 12.73 7.00 1.23
N THR A 74 12.78 7.70 2.35
CA THR A 74 11.85 7.57 3.47
C THR A 74 11.47 8.93 4.03
N LEU A 75 10.18 9.22 4.04
CA LEU A 75 9.63 10.50 4.48
C LEU A 75 9.03 10.36 5.87
N ALA A 76 9.28 11.32 6.75
CA ALA A 76 8.54 11.48 7.99
C ALA A 76 7.23 12.21 7.69
N LEU A 77 6.10 11.58 7.99
CA LEU A 77 4.78 12.12 7.72
C LEU A 77 4.26 12.97 8.88
N THR A 78 3.56 14.04 8.52
CA THR A 78 2.73 14.81 9.45
C THR A 78 1.49 14.02 9.84
N LYS A 79 0.87 14.41 10.96
CA LYS A 79 -0.40 13.81 11.40
C LYS A 79 -1.50 13.93 10.34
N THR A 80 -1.58 15.08 9.67
CA THR A 80 -2.61 15.32 8.63
C THR A 80 -2.45 14.39 7.44
N GLU A 81 -1.21 14.11 7.00
CA GLU A 81 -0.95 13.17 5.91
C GLU A 81 -1.32 11.74 6.30
N ILE A 82 -0.98 11.34 7.53
CA ILE A 82 -1.38 10.05 8.09
C ILE A 82 -2.90 9.90 8.14
N ASP A 83 -3.60 10.93 8.66
CA ASP A 83 -5.05 10.95 8.76
C ASP A 83 -5.70 10.83 7.36
N SER A 84 -5.13 11.48 6.34
CA SER A 84 -5.57 11.36 4.95
C SER A 84 -5.39 9.94 4.39
N ILE A 85 -4.27 9.28 4.68
CA ILE A 85 -4.03 7.89 4.26
C ILE A 85 -5.03 6.95 4.93
N ILE A 86 -5.22 7.05 6.25
CA ILE A 86 -6.20 6.26 7.01
C ILE A 86 -7.60 6.44 6.43
N LYS A 87 -7.97 7.69 6.14
CA LYS A 87 -9.26 8.04 5.56
C LYS A 87 -9.43 7.36 4.20
N CYS A 88 -8.45 7.48 3.30
CA CYS A 88 -8.46 6.85 1.98
C CYS A 88 -8.68 5.32 2.08
N ILE A 89 -7.91 4.64 2.94
CA ILE A 89 -8.04 3.18 3.16
C ILE A 89 -9.43 2.80 3.64
N SER A 90 -9.99 3.60 4.55
CA SER A 90 -11.31 3.36 5.13
C SER A 90 -12.43 3.61 4.13
N GLU A 91 -12.37 4.73 3.40
CA GLU A 91 -13.36 5.14 2.41
C GLU A 91 -13.44 4.15 1.24
N TYR A 92 -12.30 3.64 0.80
CA TYR A 92 -12.23 2.65 -0.27
C TYR A 92 -12.30 1.20 0.22
N ASN A 93 -12.58 0.98 1.51
CA ASN A 93 -12.73 -0.34 2.13
C ASN A 93 -11.55 -1.29 1.84
N LEU A 94 -10.33 -0.75 1.79
CA LEU A 94 -9.10 -1.50 1.52
C LEU A 94 -8.66 -2.38 2.71
N THR A 95 -9.45 -2.43 3.78
CA THR A 95 -9.31 -3.37 4.92
C THR A 95 -9.93 -4.74 4.66
N LYS A 96 -10.48 -4.96 3.46
CA LYS A 96 -10.94 -6.27 2.97
C LYS A 96 -9.84 -6.92 2.14
N SER A 97 -9.56 -8.20 2.35
CA SER A 97 -8.65 -8.94 1.48
C SER A 97 -9.20 -9.04 0.05
N ILE A 98 -8.35 -8.77 -0.94
CA ILE A 98 -8.67 -8.79 -2.36
C ILE A 98 -7.80 -9.85 -3.02
N THR A 99 -8.42 -10.79 -3.73
CA THR A 99 -7.72 -11.76 -4.58
C THR A 99 -8.44 -11.83 -5.92
N LYS A 100 -7.79 -11.35 -6.97
CA LYS A 100 -8.37 -11.25 -8.31
C LYS A 100 -7.35 -11.59 -9.39
N GLU A 101 -7.84 -12.21 -10.45
CA GLU A 101 -7.14 -12.41 -11.71
C GLU A 101 -8.02 -11.82 -12.83
N LEU A 102 -7.59 -10.67 -13.35
CA LEU A 102 -8.27 -9.91 -14.39
C LEU A 102 -7.64 -10.32 -15.73
N ASN A 103 -8.32 -11.21 -16.44
CA ASN A 103 -7.90 -11.67 -17.75
C ASN A 103 -9.03 -11.40 -18.76
N GLN A 104 -8.80 -10.47 -19.68
CA GLN A 104 -9.54 -10.44 -20.95
C GLN A 104 -8.67 -11.16 -21.98
N ASP A 105 -9.27 -12.02 -22.81
CA ASP A 105 -8.69 -13.00 -23.75
C ASP A 105 -7.66 -12.49 -24.80
N TYR A 106 -6.94 -11.40 -24.55
CA TYR A 106 -5.88 -10.85 -25.39
C TYR A 106 -4.62 -10.65 -24.57
N LEU A 107 -3.84 -11.72 -24.42
CA LEU A 107 -2.63 -11.71 -23.59
C LEU A 107 -1.52 -12.66 -24.02
N SER A 108 -1.75 -13.53 -25.00
CA SER A 108 -0.79 -14.59 -25.33
C SER A 108 0.39 -14.17 -26.21
N LYS A 109 0.41 -12.92 -26.74
CA LYS A 109 1.44 -12.50 -27.69
C LYS A 109 2.62 -11.71 -27.11
N GLU A 110 2.41 -10.91 -26.05
CA GLU A 110 3.46 -10.00 -25.54
C GLU A 110 3.84 -10.24 -24.06
N GLY A 111 3.13 -11.11 -23.33
CA GLY A 111 3.59 -11.62 -22.02
C GLY A 111 3.69 -10.61 -20.86
N LEU A 112 3.09 -9.42 -21.01
CA LEU A 112 3.09 -8.36 -19.99
C LEU A 112 1.92 -8.52 -19.01
N SER A 113 2.21 -8.66 -17.72
CA SER A 113 1.21 -8.68 -16.65
C SER A 113 1.62 -7.82 -15.47
N GLU A 114 0.67 -7.11 -14.89
CA GLU A 114 0.85 -6.33 -13.67
C GLU A 114 0.32 -7.12 -12.47
N ASP A 115 1.15 -7.29 -11.45
CA ASP A 115 0.84 -7.98 -10.21
C ASP A 115 0.92 -6.95 -9.05
N ILE A 116 -0.23 -6.56 -8.49
CA ILE A 116 -0.30 -5.81 -7.23
C ILE A 116 -0.40 -6.80 -6.07
N ILE A 117 0.61 -6.76 -5.20
CA ILE A 117 0.68 -7.57 -3.99
C ILE A 117 0.91 -6.68 -2.77
N GLY A 118 0.24 -6.99 -1.66
CA GLY A 118 0.41 -6.16 -0.47
C GLY A 118 -0.35 -6.65 0.74
N THR A 119 -0.11 -5.94 1.84
CA THR A 119 -0.82 -6.10 3.10
C THR A 119 -1.19 -4.73 3.65
N ILE A 120 -2.46 -4.55 3.98
CA ILE A 120 -2.95 -3.36 4.68
C ILE A 120 -3.38 -3.79 6.07
N ASP A 121 -2.83 -3.17 7.11
CA ASP A 121 -3.29 -3.34 8.49
C ASP A 121 -3.75 -2.00 9.03
N LEU A 122 -5.06 -1.85 9.21
CA LEU A 122 -5.64 -0.67 9.81
C LEU A 122 -6.31 -1.05 11.12
N ASN A 123 -5.76 -0.56 12.24
CA ASN A 123 -6.28 -0.80 13.59
C ASN A 123 -6.47 -2.29 13.91
N GLY A 124 -5.57 -3.16 13.46
CA GLY A 124 -5.61 -4.60 13.67
C GLY A 124 -6.47 -5.36 12.66
N LYS A 125 -7.17 -4.66 11.74
CA LYS A 125 -7.84 -5.28 10.59
C LYS A 125 -6.85 -5.45 9.46
N LYS A 126 -6.38 -6.68 9.31
CA LYS A 126 -5.43 -7.07 8.27
C LYS A 126 -6.15 -7.52 7.00
N ALA A 127 -5.71 -6.99 5.88
CA ALA A 127 -6.12 -7.34 4.54
C ALA A 127 -4.91 -7.77 3.71
N GLU A 128 -5.07 -8.81 2.92
CA GLU A 128 -4.11 -9.20 1.88
C GLU A 128 -4.62 -8.73 0.51
N ILE A 129 -3.72 -8.15 -0.29
CA ILE A 129 -4.00 -7.72 -1.66
C ILE A 129 -3.20 -8.60 -2.62
N LYS A 130 -3.91 -9.20 -3.57
CA LYS A 130 -3.35 -9.97 -4.68
C LYS A 130 -4.21 -9.71 -5.92
N ILE A 131 -3.81 -8.77 -6.77
CA ILE A 131 -4.47 -8.51 -8.05
C ILE A 131 -3.47 -8.79 -9.17
N ARG A 132 -3.85 -9.65 -10.10
CA ARG A 132 -3.13 -9.86 -11.35
C ARG A 132 -3.96 -9.29 -12.49
N SER A 133 -3.34 -8.46 -13.33
CA SER A 133 -3.93 -7.88 -14.54
C SER A 133 -3.01 -8.09 -15.73
N ASN A 134 -3.54 -7.99 -16.95
CA ASN A 134 -2.70 -7.80 -18.12
C ASN A 134 -2.07 -6.40 -18.15
N GLY A 135 -1.01 -6.23 -18.94
CA GLY A 135 -0.34 -4.94 -19.15
C GLY A 135 -1.13 -3.91 -19.98
N HIS A 136 -2.45 -4.09 -20.16
CA HIS A 136 -3.32 -3.10 -20.81
C HIS A 136 -4.08 -2.24 -19.80
N HIS A 137 -3.58 -2.14 -18.57
CA HIS A 137 -4.18 -1.32 -17.52
C HIS A 137 -5.65 -1.65 -17.20
N ILE A 138 -6.07 -2.92 -17.38
CA ILE A 138 -7.41 -3.38 -16.99
C ILE A 138 -7.67 -3.16 -15.48
N ILE A 139 -6.60 -3.08 -14.69
CA ILE A 139 -6.67 -2.71 -13.29
C ILE A 139 -7.36 -1.35 -13.06
N ASP A 140 -7.22 -0.41 -14.00
CA ASP A 140 -7.86 0.90 -13.94
C ASP A 140 -9.35 0.84 -14.24
N GLU A 141 -9.87 -0.28 -14.74
CA GLU A 141 -11.29 -0.51 -14.97
C GLU A 141 -11.97 -1.22 -13.79
N ASP A 142 -11.22 -2.02 -13.03
CA ASP A 142 -11.69 -2.77 -11.86
C ASP A 142 -11.91 -1.84 -10.65
N PRO A 143 -13.03 -1.95 -9.91
CA PRO A 143 -13.29 -1.11 -8.74
C PRO A 143 -12.22 -1.24 -7.63
N ASP A 144 -11.70 -2.44 -7.38
CA ASP A 144 -10.65 -2.62 -6.36
C ASP A 144 -9.30 -2.11 -6.86
N GLY A 145 -9.02 -2.25 -8.17
CA GLY A 145 -7.86 -1.64 -8.82
C GLY A 145 -7.87 -0.11 -8.75
N LYS A 146 -8.99 0.54 -9.12
CA LYS A 146 -9.18 2.00 -8.97
C LYS A 146 -8.97 2.50 -7.55
N ASN A 147 -9.46 1.75 -6.58
CA ASN A 147 -9.30 2.08 -5.17
C ASN A 147 -7.83 2.02 -4.72
N LEU A 148 -7.06 1.06 -5.25
CA LEU A 148 -5.63 0.95 -4.98
C LEU A 148 -4.82 2.03 -5.69
N ASP A 149 -5.15 2.36 -6.95
CA ASP A 149 -4.56 3.49 -7.66
C ASP A 149 -4.80 4.79 -6.90
N ALA A 150 -6.02 5.05 -6.43
CA ALA A 150 -6.31 6.25 -5.64
C ALA A 150 -5.43 6.38 -4.37
N LEU A 151 -5.13 5.25 -3.71
CA LEU A 151 -4.21 5.23 -2.58
C LEU A 151 -2.75 5.49 -3.03
N GLU A 152 -2.33 4.92 -4.16
CA GLU A 152 -1.01 5.18 -4.73
C GLU A 152 -0.84 6.64 -5.16
N GLN A 153 -1.83 7.24 -5.84
CA GLN A 153 -1.82 8.66 -6.20
C GLN A 153 -1.70 9.57 -4.97
N LEU A 154 -2.33 9.19 -3.85
CA LEU A 154 -2.16 9.90 -2.58
C LEU A 154 -0.70 9.82 -2.08
N PHE A 155 -0.04 8.66 -2.19
CA PHE A 155 1.38 8.55 -1.84
C PHE A 155 2.27 9.40 -2.73
N TYR A 156 2.04 9.41 -4.05
CA TYR A 156 2.73 10.31 -4.97
C TYR A 156 2.55 11.78 -4.62
N ALA A 157 1.32 12.19 -4.28
CA ALA A 157 1.04 13.58 -3.87
C ALA A 157 1.81 13.97 -2.60
N ILE A 158 1.88 13.07 -1.61
CA ILE A 158 2.68 13.28 -0.39
C ILE A 158 4.15 13.43 -0.74
N VAL A 159 4.73 12.49 -1.52
CA VAL A 159 6.14 12.58 -1.95
C VAL A 159 6.42 13.88 -2.70
N GLY A 160 5.53 14.28 -3.61
CA GLY A 160 5.64 15.51 -4.38
C GLY A 160 5.60 16.77 -3.52
N ASN A 161 4.89 16.76 -2.40
CA ASN A 161 4.84 17.90 -1.47
C ASN A 161 6.08 17.99 -0.58
N HIS A 162 6.69 16.87 -0.21
CA HIS A 162 7.94 16.85 0.59
C HIS A 162 9.18 17.26 -0.21
N ARG A 163 9.10 17.23 -1.55
CA ARG A 163 10.21 17.58 -2.45
C ARG A 163 10.16 19.03 -2.97
N LYS A 164 9.13 19.81 -2.62
CA LYS A 164 8.98 21.23 -2.99
C LYS A 164 9.56 22.13 -1.91
#